data_AF-A0A3Q0KX27-F1
#
_entry.id   AF-A0A3Q0KX27-F1
#
_cell.length_a   1.000
_cell.length_b   1.000
_cell.length_c   1.000
_cell.angle_alpha   90.00
_cell.angle_beta   90.00
_cell.angle_gamma   90.00
#
_symmetry.space_group_name_H-M   'P 1'
#
loop_
_entity.id
_entity.type
_entity.pdbx_description
1 polymer ?
#
loop_
_entity_poly.entity_id
_entity_poly.type
_entity_poly.pdbx_seq_one_letter_code
_entity_poly.pdbx_strand_id
1 'polypeptide(L)'
;MEFMHRFIDGSRYQRIFVIGDIHGKLALLQDTLKRVDFHGERDLLISVGDLIDRGPDSVGVLDYYQAHHWFEAVMGNHEWMMVNALDAQNKLEHSEKEAYFIKIWHRNGCEWSQNLTDADKRRLRDTVAQLPSVITVELEDGRRFGISHAQPHSLDWNEMIDWQGDMWDNPSVDLGKNAHCGRRATSDCQC
;
A
#
# COMPACT_ATOMS: atom_id res chain seq x y z
N MET A 1 -3.34 5.75 12.22
CA MET A 1 -2.06 5.72 11.49
C MET A 1 -1.95 7.04 10.77
N GLU A 2 -0.90 7.81 10.99
CA GLU A 2 -0.74 9.13 10.38
C GLU A 2 -0.47 9.01 8.88
N PHE A 3 -0.98 9.98 8.12
CA PHE A 3 -0.66 10.10 6.71
C PHE A 3 0.81 10.46 6.54
N MET A 4 1.49 9.75 5.64
CA MET A 4 2.92 9.94 5.40
C MET A 4 3.16 10.21 3.93
N HIS A 5 3.79 11.34 3.65
CA HIS A 5 4.31 11.67 2.33
C HIS A 5 5.80 11.36 2.25
N ARG A 6 6.21 10.62 1.22
CA ARG A 6 7.62 10.42 0.87
C ARG A 6 7.95 11.13 -0.43
N PHE A 7 9.01 11.92 -0.40
CA PHE A 7 9.57 12.53 -1.59
C PHE A 7 10.81 11.74 -2.05
N ILE A 8 10.89 11.49 -3.35
CA ILE A 8 12.01 10.79 -3.99
C ILE A 8 12.59 11.69 -5.07
N ASP A 9 13.89 11.93 -4.97
CA ASP A 9 14.69 12.52 -6.04
C ASP A 9 14.94 11.45 -7.13
N GLY A 10 14.21 11.56 -8.24
CA GLY A 10 14.27 10.65 -9.37
C GLY A 10 15.55 10.77 -10.19
N SER A 11 16.29 11.87 -10.07
CA SER A 11 17.57 12.07 -10.80
C SER A 11 18.65 11.08 -10.38
N ARG A 12 18.47 10.43 -9.23
CA ARG A 12 19.38 9.39 -8.69
C ARG A 12 19.29 8.06 -9.42
N TYR A 13 18.30 7.87 -10.29
CA TYR A 13 18.02 6.59 -10.93
C TYR A 13 18.02 6.72 -12.45
N GLN A 14 18.50 5.69 -13.14
CA GLN A 14 18.51 5.63 -14.59
C GLN A 14 17.11 5.32 -15.15
N ARG A 15 16.36 4.43 -14.49
CA ARG A 15 14.96 4.11 -14.83
C ARG A 15 14.15 3.96 -13.56
N ILE A 16 12.89 4.35 -13.65
CA ILE A 16 11.92 4.21 -12.57
C ILE A 16 10.76 3.36 -13.11
N PHE A 17 10.49 2.26 -12.43
CA PHE A 17 9.41 1.34 -12.75
C PHE A 17 8.29 1.49 -11.72
N VAL A 18 7.05 1.47 -12.19
CA VAL A 18 5.87 1.42 -11.32
C VAL A 18 5.18 0.08 -11.55
N ILE A 19 4.84 -0.61 -10.46
CA ILE A 19 4.12 -1.89 -10.50
C ILE A 19 2.82 -1.81 -9.72
N GLY A 20 1.80 -2.50 -10.23
CA GLY A 20 0.52 -2.68 -9.56
C GLY A 20 0.58 -3.65 -8.37
N ASP A 21 -0.59 -4.04 -7.89
CA ASP A 21 -0.78 -4.94 -6.75
C ASP A 21 0.00 -6.25 -6.90
N ILE A 22 0.79 -6.60 -5.89
CA ILE A 22 1.68 -7.76 -5.91
C ILE A 22 1.01 -8.97 -5.27
N HIS A 23 0.29 -8.76 -4.17
CA HIS A 23 -0.49 -9.78 -3.45
C HIS A 23 0.28 -11.08 -3.23
N GLY A 24 1.43 -11.03 -2.55
CA GLY A 24 2.22 -12.22 -2.19
C GLY A 24 2.80 -13.00 -3.37
N LYS A 25 2.82 -12.46 -4.59
CA LYS A 25 3.35 -13.15 -5.79
C LYS A 25 4.83 -12.85 -6.02
N LEU A 26 5.69 -13.14 -5.03
CA LEU A 26 7.12 -12.85 -5.10
C LEU A 26 7.80 -13.40 -6.36
N ALA A 27 7.53 -14.67 -6.71
CA ALA A 27 8.13 -15.29 -7.90
C ALA A 27 7.76 -14.55 -9.19
N LEU A 28 6.51 -14.10 -9.33
CA LEU A 28 6.05 -13.34 -10.48
C LEU A 28 6.71 -11.95 -10.53
N LEU A 29 6.86 -11.29 -9.38
CA LEU A 29 7.58 -10.02 -9.27
C LEU A 29 9.01 -10.19 -9.79
N GLN A 30 9.75 -11.16 -9.25
CA GLN A 30 11.14 -11.41 -9.64
C GLN A 30 11.28 -11.74 -11.13
N ASP A 31 10.38 -12.56 -11.67
CA ASP A 31 10.38 -12.89 -13.10
C ASP A 31 10.03 -11.70 -13.98
N THR A 32 9.14 -10.81 -13.53
CA THR A 32 8.82 -9.56 -14.23
C THR A 32 10.02 -8.63 -14.27
N LEU A 33 10.73 -8.47 -13.14
CA LEU A 33 11.95 -7.66 -13.06
C LEU A 33 13.05 -8.19 -13.99
N LYS A 34 13.22 -9.52 -14.07
CA LYS A 34 14.17 -10.12 -15.03
C LYS A 34 13.80 -9.81 -16.49
N ARG A 35 12.51 -9.86 -16.85
CA ARG A 35 12.04 -9.64 -18.23
C ARG A 35 12.27 -8.21 -18.73
N VAL A 36 12.30 -7.24 -17.82
CA VAL A 36 12.59 -5.83 -18.15
C VAL A 36 14.06 -5.46 -17.94
N ASP A 37 14.90 -6.48 -17.68
CA ASP A 37 16.32 -6.33 -17.37
C ASP A 37 16.54 -5.32 -16.24
N PHE A 38 15.83 -5.47 -15.12
CA PHE A 38 15.91 -4.56 -13.98
C PHE A 38 17.23 -4.73 -13.20
N HIS A 39 17.87 -3.62 -12.83
CA HIS A 39 19.13 -3.57 -12.08
C HIS A 39 19.01 -2.65 -10.87
N GLY A 40 18.94 -3.22 -9.67
CA GLY A 40 18.73 -2.47 -8.43
C GLY A 40 19.85 -1.48 -8.04
N GLU A 41 21.01 -1.53 -8.69
CA GLU A 41 22.09 -0.55 -8.48
C GLU A 41 21.82 0.79 -9.19
N ARG A 42 20.91 0.80 -10.17
CA ARG A 42 20.64 1.98 -11.03
C ARG A 42 19.17 2.24 -11.27
N ASP A 43 18.30 1.28 -11.05
CA ASP A 43 16.86 1.39 -11.28
C ASP A 43 16.09 1.46 -9.94
N LEU A 44 14.95 2.15 -9.96
CA LEU A 44 14.00 2.22 -8.84
C LEU A 44 12.73 1.44 -9.20
N LEU A 45 12.21 0.66 -8.26
CA LEU A 45 10.88 0.06 -8.34
C LEU A 45 9.96 0.73 -7.32
N ILE A 46 8.80 1.22 -7.74
CA ILE A 46 7.75 1.74 -6.87
C ILE A 46 6.49 0.89 -7.03
N SER A 47 6.06 0.24 -5.96
CA SER A 47 4.75 -0.43 -5.90
C SER A 47 3.64 0.54 -5.49
N VAL A 48 2.46 0.38 -6.09
CA VAL A 48 1.23 1.07 -5.68
C VAL A 48 0.61 0.47 -4.40
N GLY A 49 1.29 -0.45 -3.71
CA GLY A 49 0.81 -1.10 -2.50
C GLY A 49 0.23 -2.48 -2.76
N ASP A 50 -0.54 -3.00 -1.80
CA ASP A 50 -1.09 -4.35 -1.82
C ASP A 50 -0.02 -5.40 -2.11
N LEU A 51 1.03 -5.35 -1.28
CA LEU A 51 2.16 -6.27 -1.29
C LEU A 51 1.75 -7.65 -0.77
N ILE A 52 0.85 -7.69 0.21
CA ILE A 52 0.44 -8.88 0.95
C ILE A 52 -0.96 -9.39 0.55
N ASP A 53 -1.34 -10.48 1.21
CA ASP A 53 -2.62 -11.19 1.09
C ASP A 53 -2.85 -11.80 -0.31
N ARG A 54 -3.85 -12.69 -0.40
CA ARG A 54 -4.35 -13.36 -1.63
C ARG A 54 -3.38 -14.27 -2.40
N GLY A 55 -2.07 -14.05 -2.31
CA GLY A 55 -1.06 -14.91 -2.92
C GLY A 55 -0.31 -15.78 -1.93
N PRO A 56 0.63 -16.60 -2.45
CA PRO A 56 1.25 -17.67 -1.68
C PRO A 56 2.36 -17.21 -0.73
N ASP A 57 2.94 -16.02 -0.93
CA ASP A 57 4.19 -15.63 -0.26
C ASP A 57 4.20 -14.15 0.19
N SER A 58 3.25 -13.75 1.03
CA SER A 58 3.20 -12.41 1.61
C SER A 58 4.45 -12.07 2.44
N VAL A 59 4.95 -13.03 3.24
CA VAL A 59 6.15 -12.85 4.08
C VAL A 59 7.36 -12.60 3.19
N GLY A 60 7.56 -13.43 2.16
CA GLY A 60 8.67 -13.27 1.23
C GLY A 60 8.62 -11.95 0.47
N VAL A 61 7.44 -11.44 0.10
CA VAL A 61 7.34 -10.09 -0.51
C VAL A 61 7.78 -8.99 0.45
N LEU A 62 7.34 -9.03 1.72
CA LEU A 62 7.75 -8.03 2.71
C LEU A 62 9.25 -8.13 3.04
N ASP A 63 9.78 -9.34 3.19
CA ASP A 63 11.22 -9.55 3.42
C ASP A 63 12.03 -9.10 2.20
N TYR A 64 11.54 -9.35 0.98
CA TYR A 64 12.17 -8.86 -0.25
C TYR A 64 12.13 -7.33 -0.34
N TYR A 65 11.02 -6.69 0.02
CA TYR A 65 10.93 -5.24 0.13
C TYR A 65 11.98 -4.68 1.10
N GLN A 66 12.09 -5.23 2.31
CA GLN A 66 13.06 -4.76 3.31
C GLN A 66 14.52 -4.97 2.90
N ALA A 67 14.81 -6.06 2.19
CA ALA A 67 16.17 -6.39 1.79
C ALA A 67 16.72 -5.47 0.67
N HIS A 68 15.84 -4.74 -0.03
CA HIS A 68 16.20 -4.02 -1.25
C HIS A 68 15.87 -2.54 -1.17
N HIS A 69 16.89 -1.70 -0.96
CA HIS A 69 16.78 -0.24 -0.87
C HIS A 69 16.21 0.44 -2.13
N TRP A 70 16.25 -0.23 -3.27
CA TRP A 70 15.69 0.22 -4.55
C TRP A 70 14.20 -0.12 -4.71
N PHE A 71 13.60 -0.80 -3.73
CA PHE A 71 12.19 -1.16 -3.75
C PHE A 71 11.42 -0.26 -2.78
N GLU A 72 10.62 0.64 -3.35
CA GLU A 72 9.70 1.51 -2.65
C GLU A 72 8.25 1.04 -2.83
N ALA A 73 7.38 1.35 -1.88
CA ALA A 73 5.96 1.02 -1.96
C ALA A 73 5.13 2.05 -1.19
N VAL A 74 3.92 2.32 -1.66
CA VAL A 74 2.91 3.02 -0.86
C VAL A 74 2.09 2.02 -0.04
N MET A 75 1.49 2.50 1.05
CA MET A 75 0.55 1.75 1.88
C MET A 75 -0.72 1.41 1.07
N GLY A 76 -0.97 0.12 0.85
CA GLY A 76 -2.23 -0.38 0.29
C GLY A 76 -3.32 -0.57 1.34
N ASN A 77 -4.53 -0.91 0.89
CA ASN A 77 -5.62 -1.20 1.84
C ASN A 77 -5.37 -2.52 2.59
N HIS A 78 -4.67 -3.48 1.99
CA HIS A 78 -4.32 -4.74 2.65
C HIS A 78 -3.31 -4.54 3.78
N GLU A 79 -2.27 -3.75 3.53
CA GLU A 79 -1.31 -3.33 4.56
C GLU A 79 -1.98 -2.57 5.71
N TRP A 80 -2.88 -1.64 5.38
CA TRP A 80 -3.65 -0.90 6.38
C TRP A 80 -4.53 -1.82 7.23
N MET A 81 -5.24 -2.77 6.60
CA MET A 81 -6.06 -3.76 7.32
C MET A 81 -5.21 -4.61 8.27
N MET A 82 -4.05 -5.08 7.82
CA MET A 82 -3.11 -5.86 8.63
C MET A 82 -2.68 -5.10 9.88
N VAL A 83 -2.20 -3.85 9.74
CA VAL A 83 -1.72 -3.07 10.88
C VAL A 83 -2.83 -2.87 11.92
N ASN A 84 -4.01 -2.44 11.48
CA ASN A 84 -5.13 -2.19 12.37
C ASN A 84 -5.64 -3.48 13.06
N ALA A 85 -5.67 -4.60 12.34
CA ALA A 85 -6.08 -5.88 12.90
C ALA A 85 -5.07 -6.42 13.93
N LEU A 86 -3.77 -6.31 13.67
CA LEU A 86 -2.74 -6.73 14.61
C LEU A 86 -2.68 -5.83 15.84
N ASP A 87 -2.86 -4.51 15.67
CA ASP A 87 -2.95 -3.57 16.79
C ASP A 87 -4.18 -3.85 17.67
N ALA A 88 -5.30 -4.23 17.05
CA ALA A 88 -6.50 -4.67 17.76
C ALA A 88 -6.25 -5.97 18.54
N GLN A 89 -5.68 -7.00 17.91
CA GLN A 89 -5.42 -8.31 18.52
C GLN A 89 -4.48 -8.26 19.73
N ASN A 90 -3.63 -7.24 19.82
CA ASN A 90 -2.74 -7.04 20.96
C ASN A 90 -3.47 -6.52 22.23
N LYS A 91 -4.78 -6.23 22.15
CA LYS A 91 -5.58 -5.74 23.28
C LYS A 91 -6.33 -6.89 23.96
N LEU A 92 -6.52 -6.76 25.28
CA LEU A 92 -7.27 -7.75 26.08
C LEU A 92 -8.77 -7.71 25.80
N GLU A 93 -9.30 -6.51 25.54
CA GLU A 93 -10.70 -6.28 25.18
C GLU A 93 -10.75 -5.52 23.86
N HIS A 94 -11.76 -5.82 23.05
CA HIS A 94 -11.96 -5.18 21.76
C HIS A 94 -13.25 -4.35 21.76
N SER A 95 -13.14 -3.09 21.35
CA SER A 95 -14.26 -2.29 20.89
C SER A 95 -14.87 -2.86 19.60
N GLU A 96 -16.07 -2.41 19.23
CA GLU A 96 -16.72 -2.80 17.97
C GLU A 96 -15.85 -2.47 16.75
N LYS A 97 -15.12 -1.34 16.80
CA LYS A 97 -14.20 -0.91 15.74
C LYS A 97 -13.01 -1.87 15.59
N GLU A 98 -12.42 -2.30 16.69
CA GLU A 98 -11.29 -3.24 16.70
C GLU A 98 -11.72 -4.63 16.23
N ALA A 99 -12.88 -5.11 16.69
CA ALA A 99 -13.45 -6.35 16.21
C ALA A 99 -13.74 -6.30 14.70
N TYR A 100 -14.15 -5.14 14.18
CA TYR A 100 -14.33 -4.92 12.74
C TYR A 100 -13.01 -5.00 11.96
N PHE A 101 -11.92 -4.42 12.46
CA PHE A 101 -10.60 -4.51 11.82
C PHE A 101 -10.08 -5.94 11.68
N ILE A 102 -10.20 -6.72 12.76
CA ILE A 102 -9.83 -8.14 12.74
C ILE A 102 -10.67 -8.89 11.70
N LYS A 103 -11.97 -8.63 11.68
CA LYS A 103 -12.92 -9.28 10.77
C LYS A 103 -12.67 -8.91 9.31
N ILE A 104 -12.38 -7.65 9.00
CA ILE A 104 -12.21 -7.23 7.60
C ILE A 104 -10.91 -7.76 7.02
N TRP A 105 -9.82 -7.80 7.79
CA TRP A 105 -8.58 -8.40 7.32
C TRP A 105 -8.75 -9.91 7.07
N HIS A 106 -9.42 -10.63 7.99
CA HIS A 106 -9.72 -12.05 7.80
C HIS A 106 -10.55 -12.33 6.54
N ARG A 107 -11.44 -11.43 6.14
CA ARG A 107 -12.24 -11.59 4.91
C ARG A 107 -11.45 -11.31 3.63
N ASN A 108 -10.27 -10.72 3.74
CA ASN A 108 -9.48 -10.24 2.60
C ASN A 108 -8.15 -10.97 2.41
N GLY A 109 -7.96 -12.15 3.00
CA GLY A 109 -6.86 -13.02 2.64
C GLY A 109 -5.71 -13.09 3.63
N CYS A 110 -5.98 -12.89 4.93
CA CYS A 110 -4.95 -12.88 5.97
C CYS A 110 -4.45 -14.28 6.39
N GLU A 111 -4.88 -15.37 5.72
CA GLU A 111 -4.64 -16.75 6.17
C GLU A 111 -3.15 -17.08 6.33
N TRP A 112 -2.29 -16.46 5.51
CA TRP A 112 -0.84 -16.61 5.59
C TRP A 112 -0.25 -16.18 6.95
N SER A 113 -0.95 -15.31 7.70
CA SER A 113 -0.50 -14.80 8.99
C SER A 113 -0.80 -15.73 10.18
N GLN A 114 -1.65 -16.76 9.99
CA GLN A 114 -2.17 -17.59 11.08
C GLN A 114 -1.08 -18.39 11.80
N ASN A 115 -0.07 -18.85 11.06
CA ASN A 115 1.01 -19.69 11.59
C ASN A 115 2.24 -18.89 12.02
N LEU A 116 2.18 -17.55 11.95
CA LEU A 116 3.29 -16.69 12.36
C LEU A 116 3.37 -16.57 13.87
N THR A 117 4.60 -16.52 14.39
CA THR A 117 4.84 -16.18 15.80
C THR A 117 4.45 -14.73 16.07
N ASP A 118 4.16 -14.39 17.32
CA ASP A 118 3.87 -13.00 17.67
C ASP A 118 5.06 -12.07 17.40
N ALA A 119 6.29 -12.58 17.46
CA ALA A 119 7.48 -11.82 17.10
C ALA A 119 7.51 -11.50 15.60
N ASP A 120 7.18 -12.46 14.74
CA ASP A 120 7.09 -12.25 13.29
C ASP A 120 5.95 -11.29 12.94
N LYS A 121 4.78 -11.44 13.56
CA LYS A 121 3.65 -10.52 13.36
C LYS A 121 4.03 -9.09 13.71
N ARG A 122 4.69 -8.87 14.85
CA ARG A 122 5.18 -7.53 15.25
C ARG A 122 6.19 -6.98 14.24
N ARG A 123 7.20 -7.78 13.84
CA ARG A 123 8.21 -7.36 12.86
C ARG A 123 7.58 -6.93 11.53
N LEU A 124 6.67 -7.75 10.99
CA LEU A 124 6.03 -7.45 9.71
C LEU A 124 5.06 -6.26 9.84
N ARG A 125 4.32 -6.16 10.94
CA ARG A 125 3.49 -4.99 11.25
C ARG A 125 4.30 -3.70 11.28
N ASP A 126 5.45 -3.71 11.96
CA ASP A 126 6.31 -2.52 12.08
C ASP A 126 6.97 -2.15 10.75
N THR A 127 7.24 -3.15 9.91
CA THR A 127 7.70 -2.95 8.52
C THR A 127 6.64 -2.22 7.72
N VAL A 128 5.41 -2.74 7.73
CA VAL A 128 4.29 -2.20 6.98
C VAL A 128 3.90 -0.81 7.48
N ALA A 129 3.94 -0.57 8.79
CA ALA A 129 3.61 0.72 9.38
C ALA A 129 4.56 1.87 8.97
N GLN A 130 5.70 1.58 8.34
CA GLN A 130 6.64 2.58 7.81
C GLN A 130 6.40 2.93 6.34
N LEU A 131 5.46 2.25 5.65
CA LEU A 131 5.15 2.56 4.27
C LEU A 131 4.46 3.93 4.18
N PRO A 132 4.92 4.83 3.29
CA PRO A 132 4.26 6.10 3.08
C PRO A 132 2.85 5.90 2.50
N SER A 133 1.93 6.79 2.82
CA SER A 133 0.61 6.83 2.20
C SER A 133 0.71 7.23 0.73
N VAL A 134 1.65 8.13 0.41
CA VAL A 134 1.86 8.67 -0.93
C VAL A 134 3.34 8.91 -1.21
N ILE A 135 3.73 8.77 -2.48
CA ILE A 135 5.07 9.08 -2.95
C ILE A 135 5.00 10.17 -4.03
N THR A 136 5.82 11.21 -3.91
CA THR A 136 6.14 12.11 -5.02
C THR A 136 7.52 11.79 -5.55
N VAL A 137 7.63 11.59 -6.86
CA VAL A 137 8.92 11.51 -7.57
C VAL A 137 9.12 12.78 -8.37
N GLU A 138 10.24 13.45 -8.20
CA GLU A 138 10.67 14.57 -9.05
C GLU A 138 11.74 14.11 -10.04
N LEU A 139 11.55 14.38 -11.33
CA LEU A 139 12.52 14.09 -12.38
C LEU A 139 13.50 15.26 -12.55
N GLU A 140 14.64 15.00 -13.20
CA GLU A 140 15.67 16.00 -13.49
C GLU A 140 15.14 17.22 -14.27
N ASP A 141 14.11 17.03 -15.11
CA ASP A 141 13.47 18.10 -15.87
C ASP A 141 12.40 18.89 -15.08
N GLY A 142 12.26 18.62 -13.78
CA GLY A 142 11.31 19.27 -12.88
C GLY A 142 9.89 18.71 -12.93
N ARG A 143 9.60 17.72 -13.79
CA ARG A 143 8.29 17.04 -13.76
C ARG A 143 8.14 16.23 -12.49
N ARG A 144 6.91 16.20 -11.95
CA ARG A 144 6.57 15.42 -10.76
C ARG A 144 5.52 14.36 -11.06
N PHE A 145 5.70 13.18 -10.48
CA PHE A 145 4.75 12.08 -10.52
C PHE A 145 4.29 11.77 -9.10
N GLY A 146 2.98 11.72 -8.92
CA GLY A 146 2.35 11.28 -7.69
C GLY A 146 1.96 9.81 -7.77
N ILE A 147 2.31 9.04 -6.76
CA ILE A 147 1.94 7.63 -6.62
C ILE A 147 1.14 7.46 -5.34
N SER A 148 0.00 6.80 -5.49
CA SER A 148 -0.95 6.50 -4.43
C SER A 148 -1.64 5.18 -4.74
N HIS A 149 -1.99 4.41 -3.72
CA HIS A 149 -2.68 3.14 -3.91
C HIS A 149 -4.07 3.32 -4.54
N ALA A 150 -4.87 4.19 -3.94
CA ALA A 150 -6.20 4.55 -4.42
C ALA A 150 -6.37 6.06 -4.42
N GLN A 151 -7.42 6.52 -5.10
CA GLN A 151 -7.76 7.93 -5.16
C GLN A 151 -8.02 8.48 -3.74
N PRO A 152 -7.39 9.59 -3.35
CA PRO A 152 -7.49 10.13 -1.99
C PRO A 152 -8.67 11.12 -1.87
N HIS A 153 -8.69 11.85 -0.76
CA HIS A 153 -9.66 12.90 -0.41
C HIS A 153 -9.70 14.09 -1.39
N SER A 154 -8.72 14.25 -2.28
CA SER A 154 -8.69 15.32 -3.30
C SER A 154 -8.10 14.86 -4.64
N LEU A 155 -8.51 15.53 -5.72
CA LEU A 155 -7.87 15.39 -7.04
C LEU A 155 -6.65 16.31 -7.21
N ASP A 156 -6.46 17.27 -6.30
CA ASP A 156 -5.27 18.11 -6.26
C ASP A 156 -4.16 17.40 -5.46
N TRP A 157 -3.02 17.18 -6.11
CA TRP A 157 -1.89 16.50 -5.50
C TRP A 157 -1.30 17.29 -4.31
N ASN A 158 -1.35 18.62 -4.32
CA ASN A 158 -0.85 19.43 -3.21
C ASN A 158 -1.77 19.28 -1.98
N GLU A 159 -3.09 19.32 -2.19
CA GLU A 159 -4.05 19.03 -1.11
C GLU A 159 -3.92 17.59 -0.60
N MET A 160 -3.50 16.67 -1.47
CA MET A 160 -3.25 15.29 -1.08
C MET A 160 -2.07 15.16 -0.12
N ILE A 161 -0.91 15.76 -0.47
CA ILE A 161 0.31 15.63 0.34
C ILE A 161 0.26 16.41 1.66
N ASP A 162 -0.54 17.48 1.73
CA ASP A 162 -0.68 18.33 2.92
C ASP A 162 -1.70 17.80 3.94
N TRP A 163 -2.29 16.63 3.70
CA TRP A 163 -3.33 16.10 4.57
C TRP A 163 -2.80 15.60 5.92
N GLN A 164 -3.54 15.93 6.98
CA GLN A 164 -3.16 15.65 8.38
C GLN A 164 -4.18 14.77 9.12
N GLY A 165 -5.19 14.23 8.44
CA GLY A 165 -6.21 13.37 9.06
C GLY A 165 -5.77 11.90 9.22
N ASP A 166 -6.56 11.10 9.93
CA ASP A 166 -6.36 9.64 10.00
C ASP A 166 -6.93 8.98 8.73
N MET A 167 -6.22 8.00 8.17
CA MET A 167 -6.63 7.22 6.98
C MET A 167 -8.07 6.70 7.04
N TRP A 168 -8.60 6.43 8.23
CA TRP A 168 -9.99 6.03 8.45
C TRP A 168 -11.04 7.10 8.09
N ASP A 169 -10.67 8.36 8.24
CA ASP A 169 -11.52 9.54 8.03
C ASP A 169 -11.47 10.04 6.58
N ASN A 170 -10.64 9.42 5.74
CA ASN A 170 -10.56 9.74 4.32
C ASN A 170 -11.83 9.21 3.59
N PRO A 171 -12.65 10.09 2.99
CA PRO A 171 -13.92 9.72 2.38
C PRO A 171 -13.77 8.87 1.11
N SER A 172 -12.60 8.87 0.48
CA SER A 172 -12.32 8.15 -0.77
C SER A 172 -11.70 6.76 -0.53
N VAL A 173 -11.26 6.46 0.69
CA VAL A 173 -10.80 5.11 1.03
C VAL A 173 -12.04 4.24 1.20
N ASP A 174 -12.47 3.59 0.11
CA ASP A 174 -13.53 2.59 0.13
C ASP A 174 -13.01 1.31 0.81
N LEU A 175 -13.01 1.33 2.14
CA LEU A 175 -12.69 0.20 3.01
C LEU A 175 -13.81 -0.86 3.01
N GLY A 176 -14.53 -1.01 1.90
CA GLY A 176 -15.77 -1.78 1.83
C GLY A 176 -16.91 -1.16 2.65
N LYS A 177 -16.84 0.15 2.97
CA LYS A 177 -17.96 0.90 3.55
C LYS A 177 -19.11 1.01 2.53
N ASN A 178 -18.77 1.05 1.24
CA ASN A 178 -19.71 1.08 0.13
C ASN A 178 -19.31 0.06 -0.94
N ALA A 179 -19.39 -1.24 -0.62
CA ALA A 179 -19.38 -2.30 -1.64
C ALA A 179 -20.66 -2.28 -2.51
N HIS A 180 -20.99 -1.11 -3.08
CA HIS A 180 -21.93 -0.91 -4.15
C HIS A 180 -21.12 -0.48 -5.36
N CYS A 181 -20.69 -1.51 -6.09
CA CYS A 181 -20.40 -1.51 -7.52
C CYS A 181 -20.95 -0.25 -8.19
N GLY A 182 -20.04 0.59 -8.69
CA GLY A 182 -20.34 1.82 -9.38
C GLY A 182 -21.32 1.59 -10.53
N ARG A 183 -22.61 1.82 -10.26
CA ARG A 183 -23.54 2.28 -11.29
C ARG A 183 -23.34 3.77 -11.37
N ARG A 184 -22.65 4.22 -12.42
CA ARG A 184 -22.69 5.61 -12.86
C ARG A 184 -24.17 6.00 -12.97
N ALA A 185 -24.59 6.98 -12.19
CA ALA A 185 -25.74 7.79 -12.53
C ALA A 185 -25.34 8.60 -13.76
N THR A 186 -25.62 8.07 -14.95
CA THR A 186 -25.73 8.92 -16.13
C THR A 186 -27.11 9.55 -16.09
N SER A 187 -27.20 10.75 -15.54
CA SER A 187 -28.31 11.66 -15.79
C SER A 187 -27.74 13.04 -16.04
N ASP A 188 -28.08 13.55 -17.22
CA ASP A 188 -28.20 14.96 -17.57
C ASP A 188 -26.94 15.70 -18.03
N CYS A 189 -26.69 15.62 -19.33
CA CYS A 189 -26.24 16.78 -20.10
C CYS A 189 -27.13 16.91 -21.35
N GLN A 190 -28.07 17.86 -21.29
CA GLN A 190 -28.79 18.37 -22.45
C GLN A 190 -27.83 19.22 -23.30
N CYS A 191 -27.73 18.89 -24.59
CA CYS A 191 -27.42 19.76 -25.73
C CYS A 191 -28.10 19.13 -26.95
#